data_AF-A0A2G9SR20-F1
#
_entry.id   AF-A0A2G9SR20-F1
#
_cell.length_a   1.000
_cell.length_b   1.000
_cell.length_c   1.000
_cell.angle_alpha   90.00
_cell.angle_beta   90.00
_cell.angle_gamma   90.00
#
_symmetry.space_group_name_H-M   'P 1'
#
loop_
_entity.id
_entity.type
_entity.pdbx_description
1 polymer ?
#
loop_
_entity_poly.entity_id
_entity_poly.type
_entity_poly.pdbx_seq_one_letter_code
_entity_poly.pdbx_strand_id
1 'polypeptide(L)'
;MKILQRWGKHDSDRAQLRAALSGVRGNQNKSVWQLHYENFLRQGWSYLKPENFVHHCTCGPECPFAFVYAKSDIRKLFSRFAHLEMKVAHFPLRKYRFGRWIPLQLEKFLASQLGWYLFIFATK
;
A
#
# COMPACT_ATOMS: atom_id res chain seq x y z
N MET A 1 -8.95 -18.90 9.67
CA MET A 1 -8.10 -17.81 9.14
C MET A 1 -7.92 -17.99 7.62
N LYS A 2 -8.50 -17.11 6.80
CA LYS A 2 -8.44 -17.22 5.32
C LYS A 2 -7.02 -17.15 4.72
N ILE A 3 -6.06 -16.55 5.42
CA ILE A 3 -4.65 -16.50 5.01
C ILE A 3 -3.96 -17.87 5.09
N LEU A 4 -4.28 -18.69 6.09
CA LEU A 4 -3.75 -20.05 6.20
C LEU A 4 -4.31 -20.99 5.11
N GLN A 5 -5.52 -20.71 4.60
CA GLN A 5 -6.12 -21.46 3.48
C GLN A 5 -5.45 -21.16 2.11
N ARG A 6 -4.58 -20.15 2.03
CA ARG A 6 -3.88 -19.76 0.79
C ARG A 6 -2.43 -20.24 0.74
N TRP A 7 -1.95 -20.92 1.79
CA TRP A 7 -0.60 -21.47 1.84
C TRP A 7 -0.48 -22.63 0.83
N GLY A 8 0.48 -22.57 -0.08
CA GLY A 8 0.69 -23.60 -1.13
C GLY A 8 -0.03 -23.36 -2.47
N LYS A 9 -0.96 -22.41 -2.57
CA LYS A 9 -1.62 -22.04 -3.86
C LYS A 9 -0.94 -20.89 -4.59
N HIS A 10 0.25 -20.50 -4.14
CA HIS A 10 0.87 -19.25 -4.56
C HIS A 10 1.25 -19.25 -6.04
N ASP A 11 1.71 -20.38 -6.58
CA ASP A 11 2.11 -20.47 -7.98
C ASP A 11 0.93 -20.61 -8.94
N SER A 12 -0.15 -21.30 -8.55
CA SER A 12 -1.39 -21.37 -9.33
C SER A 12 -2.10 -20.02 -9.36
N ASP A 13 -2.22 -19.35 -8.21
CA ASP A 13 -2.79 -18.00 -8.12
C ASP A 13 -1.95 -17.03 -8.97
N ARG A 14 -0.61 -17.14 -8.92
CA ARG A 14 0.31 -16.34 -9.74
C ARG A 14 0.16 -16.57 -11.24
N ALA A 15 0.02 -17.81 -11.68
CA ALA A 15 -0.13 -18.15 -13.09
C ALA A 15 -1.46 -17.62 -13.64
N GLN A 16 -2.54 -17.81 -12.89
CA GLN A 16 -3.87 -17.35 -13.27
C GLN A 16 -3.96 -15.82 -13.27
N LEU A 17 -3.35 -15.16 -12.28
CA LEU A 17 -3.30 -13.70 -12.22
C LEU A 17 -2.43 -13.12 -13.34
N ARG A 18 -1.26 -13.70 -13.65
CA ARG A 18 -0.41 -13.27 -14.77
C ARG A 18 -1.13 -13.30 -16.12
N ALA A 19 -2.01 -14.27 -16.34
CA ALA A 19 -2.82 -14.37 -17.55
C ALA A 19 -3.92 -13.29 -17.63
N ALA A 20 -4.29 -12.68 -16.51
CA ALA A 20 -5.34 -11.66 -16.40
C ALA A 20 -4.81 -10.21 -16.35
N LEU A 21 -3.49 -10.00 -16.31
CA LEU A 21 -2.90 -8.65 -16.28
C LEU A 21 -2.82 -8.09 -17.69
N SER A 22 -3.44 -6.94 -17.93
CA SER A 22 -3.41 -6.20 -19.20
C SER A 22 -2.08 -5.45 -19.42
N GLY A 23 -1.08 -5.71 -18.57
CA GLY A 23 0.30 -5.26 -18.74
C GLY A 23 0.61 -3.89 -18.15
N VAL A 24 -0.34 -3.19 -17.56
CA VAL A 24 -0.11 -1.83 -17.05
C VAL A 24 0.42 -1.86 -15.62
N ARG A 25 1.76 -1.84 -15.49
CA ARG A 25 2.45 -1.81 -14.20
C ARG A 25 2.89 -0.39 -13.86
N GLY A 26 2.55 0.04 -12.66
CA GLY A 26 3.12 1.26 -12.09
C GLY A 26 2.75 2.52 -12.89
N ASN A 27 3.54 3.59 -12.77
CA ASN A 27 3.34 4.83 -13.54
C ASN A 27 3.87 4.76 -15.00
N GLN A 28 3.87 3.58 -15.63
CA GLN A 28 4.47 3.40 -16.97
C GLN A 28 3.61 3.98 -18.09
N ASN A 29 2.28 4.02 -17.93
CA ASN A 29 1.36 4.51 -18.95
C ASN A 29 0.17 5.24 -18.30
N LYS A 30 -0.33 6.28 -18.97
CA LYS A 30 -1.54 7.01 -18.58
C LYS A 30 -2.79 6.12 -18.57
N SER A 31 -2.80 5.00 -19.30
CA SER A 31 -3.88 4.02 -19.31
C SER A 31 -4.17 3.42 -17.91
N VAL A 32 -3.23 3.49 -16.95
CA VAL A 32 -3.49 3.11 -15.55
C VAL A 32 -4.65 3.90 -14.94
N TRP A 33 -4.75 5.19 -15.25
CA TRP A 33 -5.84 6.03 -14.73
C TRP A 33 -7.19 5.66 -15.34
N GLN A 34 -7.18 5.23 -16.60
CA GLN A 34 -8.39 4.72 -17.24
C GLN A 34 -8.86 3.43 -16.58
N LEU A 35 -7.95 2.51 -16.24
CA LEU A 35 -8.28 1.31 -15.46
C LEU A 35 -8.84 1.67 -14.07
N HIS A 36 -8.30 2.69 -13.39
CA HIS A 36 -8.89 3.17 -12.14
C HIS A 36 -10.31 3.70 -12.33
N TYR A 37 -10.55 4.44 -13.42
CA TYR A 37 -11.88 4.97 -13.73
C TYR A 37 -12.87 3.85 -14.04
N GLU A 38 -12.50 2.87 -14.87
CA GLU A 38 -13.34 1.72 -15.21
C GLU A 38 -13.66 0.87 -13.97
N ASN A 39 -12.68 0.64 -13.10
CA ASN A 39 -12.92 -0.06 -11.83
C ASN A 39 -13.86 0.71 -10.89
N PHE A 40 -13.76 2.05 -10.86
CA PHE A 40 -14.71 2.88 -10.12
C PHE A 40 -16.12 2.79 -10.70
N LEU A 41 -16.28 2.84 -12.04
CA LEU A 41 -17.60 2.65 -12.65
C LEU A 41 -18.20 1.28 -12.32
N ARG A 42 -17.37 0.24 -12.23
CA ARG A 42 -17.82 -1.14 -11.93
C ARG A 42 -18.19 -1.35 -10.45
N GLN A 43 -17.43 -0.78 -9.52
CA GLN A 43 -17.52 -1.08 -8.08
C GLN A 43 -18.04 0.12 -7.25
N GLY A 44 -18.18 1.29 -7.85
CA GLY A 44 -18.56 2.54 -7.21
C GLY A 44 -17.58 2.96 -6.12
N TRP A 45 -18.11 3.66 -5.11
CA TRP A 45 -17.36 4.15 -3.94
C TRP A 45 -16.56 3.09 -3.19
N SER A 46 -16.98 1.81 -3.27
CA SER A 46 -16.26 0.71 -2.62
C SER A 46 -14.86 0.50 -3.19
N TYR A 47 -14.62 0.90 -4.45
CA TYR A 47 -13.31 0.84 -5.09
C TYR A 47 -12.29 1.78 -4.43
N LEU A 48 -12.74 2.95 -3.96
CA LEU A 48 -11.85 3.95 -3.38
C LEU A 48 -11.37 3.58 -1.97
N LYS A 49 -11.84 2.45 -1.42
CA LYS A 49 -11.33 1.93 -0.17
C LYS A 49 -9.86 1.53 -0.32
N PRO A 50 -9.01 1.75 0.69
CA PRO A 50 -7.58 1.46 0.60
C PRO A 50 -7.27 0.02 0.18
N GLU A 51 -8.10 -0.95 0.56
CA GLU A 51 -7.88 -2.36 0.24
C GLU A 51 -8.05 -2.68 -1.25
N ASN A 52 -8.81 -1.84 -1.98
CA ASN A 52 -9.15 -2.02 -3.38
C ASN A 52 -8.40 -1.03 -4.30
N PHE A 53 -8.05 0.15 -3.79
CA PHE A 53 -7.36 1.19 -4.55
C PHE A 53 -5.83 1.05 -4.43
N VAL A 54 -5.22 0.22 -5.27
CA VAL A 54 -3.76 0.13 -5.34
C VAL A 54 -3.19 1.30 -6.12
N HIS A 55 -2.45 2.16 -5.45
CA HIS A 55 -1.88 3.36 -6.06
C HIS A 55 -0.96 3.05 -7.26
N HIS A 56 -1.06 3.87 -8.32
CA HIS A 56 -0.24 3.73 -9.53
C HIS A 56 1.27 3.78 -9.26
N CYS A 57 1.75 4.55 -8.27
CA CYS A 57 3.19 4.55 -7.91
C CYS A 57 3.67 3.26 -7.26
N THR A 58 2.77 2.41 -6.73
CA THR A 58 3.16 1.13 -6.14
C THR A 58 3.30 0.11 -7.25
N CYS A 59 2.19 -0.27 -7.87
CA CYS A 59 2.18 -1.19 -9.01
C CYS A 59 0.95 -1.03 -9.92
N GLY A 60 -0.01 -0.14 -9.61
CA GLY A 60 -1.25 0.00 -10.37
C GLY A 60 -2.37 -0.97 -9.98
N PRO A 61 -3.59 -0.75 -10.48
CA PRO A 61 -4.83 -1.38 -9.99
C PRO A 61 -4.92 -2.87 -10.29
N GLU A 62 -4.16 -3.37 -11.25
CA GLU A 62 -4.16 -4.79 -11.60
C GLU A 62 -3.09 -5.59 -10.86
N CYS A 63 -2.20 -4.95 -10.08
CA CYS A 63 -1.08 -5.70 -9.51
C CYS A 63 -1.54 -6.74 -8.48
N PRO A 64 -1.35 -8.04 -8.75
CA PRO A 64 -1.84 -9.11 -7.87
C PRO A 64 -0.97 -9.29 -6.63
N PHE A 65 0.15 -8.56 -6.56
CA PHE A 65 1.13 -8.64 -5.49
C PHE A 65 1.15 -7.40 -4.61
N ALA A 66 0.42 -6.35 -4.98
CA ALA A 66 0.30 -5.15 -4.19
C ALA A 66 -0.92 -5.29 -3.29
N PHE A 67 -0.67 -5.32 -1.99
CA PHE A 67 -1.70 -5.42 -0.97
C PHE A 67 -1.59 -4.21 -0.04
N VAL A 68 -2.72 -3.70 0.38
CA VAL A 68 -2.80 -2.69 1.43
C VAL A 68 -3.10 -3.39 2.74
N TYR A 69 -2.25 -3.17 3.74
CA TYR A 69 -2.36 -3.77 5.06
C TYR A 69 -2.65 -2.70 6.11
N ALA A 70 -3.58 -2.99 7.01
CA ALA A 70 -3.73 -2.18 8.22
C ALA A 70 -2.62 -2.54 9.23
N LYS A 71 -2.37 -1.64 10.20
CA LYS A 71 -1.42 -1.91 11.30
C LYS A 71 -1.78 -3.20 12.07
N SER A 72 -3.07 -3.55 12.16
CA SER A 72 -3.53 -4.80 12.75
C SER A 72 -3.09 -6.03 11.96
N ASP A 73 -3.07 -5.96 10.64
CA ASP A 73 -2.66 -7.07 9.77
C ASP A 73 -1.17 -7.30 9.87
N ILE A 74 -0.39 -6.21 9.92
CA ILE A 74 1.05 -6.27 10.17
C ILE A 74 1.34 -6.93 11.52
N ARG A 75 0.67 -6.53 12.60
CA ARG A 75 0.85 -7.19 13.91
C ARG A 75 0.59 -8.69 13.86
N LYS A 76 -0.45 -9.11 13.15
CA LYS A 76 -0.75 -10.54 12.96
C LYS A 76 0.33 -11.23 12.12
N LEU A 77 0.81 -10.60 11.07
CA LEU A 77 1.84 -11.15 10.18
C LEU A 77 3.17 -11.38 10.92
N PHE A 78 3.52 -10.45 11.82
CA PHE A 78 4.75 -10.48 12.61
C PHE A 78 4.53 -10.98 14.05
N SER A 79 3.44 -11.69 14.32
CA SER A 79 3.10 -12.16 15.68
C SER A 79 4.10 -13.13 16.31
N ARG A 80 5.02 -13.67 15.51
CA ARG A 80 6.08 -14.59 15.95
C ARG A 80 7.24 -13.89 16.67
N PHE A 81 7.32 -12.56 16.59
CA PHE A 81 8.38 -11.76 17.22
C PHE A 81 7.90 -11.25 18.57
N ALA A 82 8.78 -11.26 19.58
CA ALA A 82 8.43 -10.84 20.94
C ALA A 82 8.12 -9.33 21.01
N HIS A 83 8.88 -8.53 20.26
CA HIS A 83 8.70 -7.09 20.20
C HIS A 83 8.55 -6.61 18.75
N LEU A 84 7.52 -5.81 18.52
CA LEU A 84 7.22 -5.22 17.22
C LEU A 84 7.02 -3.72 17.37
N GLU A 85 7.93 -2.93 16.79
CA GLU A 85 7.81 -1.48 16.70
C GLU A 85 7.50 -1.07 15.26
N MET A 86 6.48 -0.23 15.08
CA MET A 86 6.08 0.30 13.78
C MET A 86 6.26 1.81 13.78
N LYS A 87 7.11 2.31 12.88
CA LYS A 87 7.32 3.76 12.68
C LYS A 87 6.78 4.17 11.32
N VAL A 88 5.89 5.15 11.33
CA VAL A 88 5.39 5.80 10.11
C VAL A 88 6.24 7.04 9.87
N ALA A 89 6.78 7.17 8.66
CA ALA A 89 7.59 8.30 8.25
C ALA A 89 6.99 8.99 7.03
N HIS A 90 7.00 10.31 7.03
CA HIS A 90 6.47 11.15 5.96
C HIS A 90 7.60 11.86 5.20
N PHE A 91 7.25 12.33 4.01
CA PHE A 91 8.14 13.11 3.16
C PHE A 91 8.41 14.50 3.78
N PRO A 92 9.65 15.00 3.80
CA PRO A 92 9.94 16.26 4.48
C PRO A 92 9.25 17.45 3.78
N LEU A 93 8.25 18.05 4.44
CA LEU A 93 7.52 19.23 3.97
C LEU A 93 8.47 20.43 3.85
N ARG A 94 9.46 20.53 4.74
CA ARG A 94 10.48 21.59 4.72
C ARG A 94 11.40 21.55 3.49
N LYS A 95 11.39 20.46 2.72
CA LYS A 95 12.09 20.38 1.42
C LYS A 95 11.52 21.35 0.39
N TYR A 96 10.26 21.74 0.51
CA TYR A 96 9.59 22.67 -0.41
C TYR A 96 9.64 24.11 0.12
N ARG A 97 9.74 25.10 -0.78
CA ARG A 97 9.84 26.53 -0.41
C ARG A 97 8.71 26.97 0.54
N PHE A 98 7.50 26.49 0.32
CA PHE A 98 6.33 26.81 1.14
C PHE A 98 6.34 26.11 2.52
N GLY A 99 7.00 24.96 2.63
CA GLY A 99 7.03 24.19 3.87
C GLY A 99 8.12 24.63 4.86
N ARG A 100 9.02 25.56 4.49
CA ARG A 100 10.09 26.06 5.39
C ARG A 100 9.56 26.75 6.66
N TRP A 101 8.34 27.25 6.61
CA TRP A 101 7.67 27.98 7.69
C TRP A 101 6.98 27.04 8.68
N ILE A 102 6.88 25.75 8.35
CA ILE A 102 6.25 24.74 9.21
C ILE A 102 7.26 24.36 10.31
N PRO A 103 6.89 24.48 11.59
CA PRO A 103 7.75 24.03 12.69
C PRO A 103 8.07 22.54 12.57
N LEU A 104 9.32 22.16 12.88
CA LEU A 104 9.79 20.78 12.77
C LEU A 104 8.96 19.80 13.62
N GLN A 105 8.47 20.26 14.78
CA GLN A 105 7.63 19.47 15.67
C GLN A 105 6.30 19.12 15.01
N LEU A 106 5.69 20.08 14.32
CA LEU A 106 4.43 19.87 13.59
C LEU A 106 4.65 18.91 12.41
N GLU A 107 5.76 19.08 11.68
CA GLU A 107 6.14 18.14 10.61
C GLU A 107 6.35 16.72 11.13
N LYS A 108 7.04 16.54 12.27
CA LYS A 108 7.23 15.21 12.90
C LYS A 108 5.91 14.60 13.37
N PHE A 109 5.02 15.42 13.93
CA PHE A 109 3.70 14.96 14.36
C PHE A 109 2.85 14.50 13.17
N LEU A 110 2.72 15.35 12.15
CA LEU A 110 2.05 15.01 10.89
C LEU A 110 2.70 13.79 10.23
N ALA A 111 4.03 13.67 10.34
CA ALA A 111 4.73 12.54 9.77
C ALA A 111 4.34 11.19 10.38
N SER A 112 4.05 11.18 11.68
CA SER A 112 3.61 9.98 12.40
C SER A 112 2.18 9.54 12.03
N GLN A 113 1.38 10.45 11.46
CA GLN A 113 -0.03 10.23 11.13
C GLN A 113 -0.29 10.07 9.62
N LEU A 114 0.41 10.82 8.78
CA LEU A 114 0.19 10.94 7.33
C LEU A 114 1.38 10.41 6.53
N GLY A 115 2.25 9.62 7.15
CA GLY A 115 3.45 9.12 6.50
C GLY A 115 3.16 8.10 5.41
N TRP A 116 4.00 8.16 4.37
CA TRP A 116 3.94 7.31 3.19
C TRP A 116 4.77 6.03 3.35
N TYR A 117 5.69 6.03 4.31
CA TYR A 117 6.59 4.92 4.59
C TYR A 117 6.27 4.29 5.94
N LEU A 118 6.17 2.97 5.97
CA LEU A 118 6.05 2.19 7.20
C LEU A 118 7.33 1.39 7.41
N PHE A 119 8.04 1.68 8.49
CA PHE A 119 9.15 0.87 8.97
C PHE A 119 8.66 -0.07 10.07
N ILE A 120 9.07 -1.33 9.97
CA ILE A 120 8.72 -2.38 10.93
C ILE A 120 10.03 -2.90 11.51
N PHE A 121 10.23 -2.71 12.81
CA PHE A 121 11.34 -3.28 13.57
C PHE A 121 10.80 -4.45 14.38
N ALA A 122 11.31 -5.64 14.12
CA ALA A 122 10.87 -6.86 14.78
C ALA A 122 12.06 -7.52 15.47
N THR A 123 11.96 -7.72 16.78
CA THR A 123 13.02 -8.32 17.61
C THR A 123 12.50 -9.65 18.18
N LYS A 124 13.33 -10.69 18.09
CA LYS A 124 13.00 -12.03 18.57
C LYS A 124 13.16 -12.11 20.09
#